data_AF-A0A3D2L2Y4-F1
#
_entry.id   AF-A0A3D2L2Y4-F1
#
_cell.length_a   1.000
_cell.length_b   1.000
_cell.length_c   1.000
_cell.angle_alpha   90.00
_cell.angle_beta   90.00
_cell.angle_gamma   90.00
#
_symmetry.space_group_name_H-M   'P 1'
#
loop_
_entity.id
_entity.type
_entity.pdbx_description
1 polymer ?
#
loop_
_entity_poly.entity_id
_entity_poly.type
_entity_poly.pdbx_seq_one_letter_code
_entity_poly.pdbx_strand_id
1 'polypeptide(L)' 'VDRIMTAAVEHGAEVLWRNHYWKEFNGFNDAFRDPWGNEIILWRKGGVDPVIPEGYTSE' A
#
# COMPACT_ATOMS: atom_id res chain seq x y z
N VAL A 1 -1.58 -5.21 6.49
CA VAL A 1 -1.66 -3.80 6.05
C VAL A 1 -3.09 -3.30 6.08
N ASP A 2 -4.09 -4.10 5.73
CA ASP A 2 -5.50 -3.69 5.77
C ASP A 2 -5.94 -3.09 7.10
N ARG A 3 -5.60 -3.72 8.24
CA ARG A 3 -5.88 -3.15 9.57
C ARG A 3 -5.33 -1.72 9.74
N ILE A 4 -4.12 -1.45 9.26
CA ILE A 4 -3.48 -0.12 9.39
C ILE A 4 -4.19 0.87 8.48
N MET A 5 -4.50 0.47 7.25
CA MET A 5 -5.18 1.32 6.27
C MET A 5 -6.59 1.67 6.73
N THR A 6 -7.35 0.69 7.24
CA THR A 6 -8.68 0.92 7.82
C THR A 6 -8.59 1.91 8.98
N ALA A 7 -7.68 1.69 9.93
CA ALA A 7 -7.51 2.59 11.07
C ALA A 7 -7.07 4.00 10.63
N ALA A 8 -6.18 4.12 9.65
CA ALA A 8 -5.74 5.42 9.13
C ALA A 8 -6.92 6.21 8.55
N VAL A 9 -7.75 5.58 7.73
CA VAL A 9 -8.95 6.21 7.15
C VAL A 9 -9.98 6.56 8.22
N GLU A 10 -10.22 5.68 9.20
CA GLU A 10 -11.08 5.98 10.36
C GLU A 10 -10.60 7.20 11.16
N HIS A 11 -9.29 7.47 11.14
CA HIS A 11 -8.66 8.65 11.75
C HIS A 11 -8.50 9.84 10.80
N GLY A 12 -9.13 9.82 9.62
CA GLY A 12 -9.19 10.95 8.70
C GLY A 12 -8.09 11.00 7.64
N ALA A 13 -7.34 9.91 7.45
CA ALA A 13 -6.38 9.83 6.35
C ALA A 13 -7.08 9.71 4.98
N GLU A 14 -6.46 10.30 3.96
CA GLU A 14 -6.81 10.15 2.56
C GLU A 14 -6.10 8.93 1.97
N VAL A 15 -6.82 8.02 1.32
CA VAL A 15 -6.19 6.91 0.59
C VAL A 15 -5.60 7.46 -0.71
N LEU A 16 -4.29 7.24 -0.92
CA LEU A 16 -3.62 7.62 -2.16
C LEU A 16 -3.67 6.47 -3.18
N TRP A 17 -3.28 5.27 -2.77
CA TRP A 17 -3.45 4.05 -3.57
C TRP A 17 -3.51 2.79 -2.71
N ARG A 18 -4.03 1.72 -3.30
CA ARG A 18 -4.18 0.40 -2.69
C ARG A 18 -3.68 -0.65 -3.65
N ASN A 19 -3.23 -1.79 -3.11
CA ASN A 19 -2.95 -2.99 -3.90
C ASN A 19 -1.99 -2.72 -5.07
N HIS A 20 -0.85 -2.09 -4.80
CA HIS A 20 0.15 -1.84 -5.84
C HIS A 20 1.35 -2.78 -5.67
N TYR A 21 1.88 -3.33 -6.75
CA TYR A 21 3.13 -4.08 -6.76
C TYR A 21 4.19 -3.33 -7.56
N TRP A 22 5.38 -3.16 -6.98
CA TRP A 22 6.52 -2.55 -7.66
C TRP A 22 7.66 -3.56 -7.78
N LYS A 23 7.97 -3.92 -9.03
CA LYS A 23 8.93 -4.95 -9.39
C LYS A 23 10.36 -4.62 -8.97
N GLU A 24 10.79 -3.37 -9.10
CA GLU A 24 12.15 -2.94 -8.74
C GLU A 24 12.49 -3.28 -7.28
N PHE A 25 11.52 -3.08 -6.39
CA PHE A 25 11.68 -3.38 -4.96
C PHE A 25 11.19 -4.78 -4.56
N ASN A 26 10.59 -5.52 -5.50
CA ASN A 26 9.88 -6.78 -5.24
C ASN A 26 8.97 -6.63 -4.00
N GLY A 27 8.04 -5.67 -4.09
CA GLY A 27 7.26 -5.22 -2.95
C GLY A 27 5.83 -4.84 -3.31
N PHE A 28 4.89 -5.36 -2.52
CA PHE A 28 3.51 -4.90 -2.48
C PHE A 28 3.42 -3.69 -1.56
N ASN A 29 2.67 -2.67 -1.97
CA ASN A 29 2.51 -1.48 -1.19
C ASN A 29 1.11 -0.86 -1.31
N ASP A 30 0.80 -0.09 -0.29
CA ASP A 30 -0.41 0.70 -0.11
C ASP A 30 0.02 2.05 0.46
N ALA A 31 -0.70 3.12 0.16
CA ALA A 31 -0.36 4.43 0.71
C ALA A 31 -1.56 5.28 1.08
N PHE A 32 -1.34 6.12 2.08
CA PHE A 32 -2.29 7.13 2.53
C PHE A 32 -1.55 8.42 2.89
N ARG A 33 -2.28 9.53 2.87
CA ARG A 33 -1.85 10.81 3.42
C ARG A 33 -2.59 11.07 4.72
N ASP A 34 -1.86 11.32 5.79
CA ASP A 34 -2.46 11.62 7.10
C ASP A 34 -3.05 13.06 7.14
N PRO A 35 -3.84 13.42 8.17
CA PRO A 35 -4.42 14.76 8.29
C PRO A 35 -3.41 15.90 8.42
N TRP A 36 -2.15 15.60 8.71
CA TRP A 36 -1.07 16.58 8.80
C TRP A 36 -0.31 16.75 7.48
N GLY A 37 -0.66 15.98 6.44
CA GLY A 37 -0.09 16.07 5.11
C GLY A 37 1.09 15.12 4.87
N ASN A 38 1.41 14.21 5.80
CA ASN A 38 2.48 13.24 5.59
C ASN A 38 2.00 12.10 4.70
N GLU A 39 2.79 11.74 3.69
CA GLU A 39 2.54 10.55 2.87
C GLU A 39 3.25 9.34 3.45
N ILE A 40 2.48 8.28 3.69
CA ILE A 40 2.96 7.06 4.33
C ILE A 40 2.72 5.90 3.38
N ILE A 41 3.80 5.19 3.05
CA ILE A 41 3.78 4.01 2.18
C ILE A 41 4.07 2.76 3.01
N LEU A 42 3.14 1.81 3.00
CA LEU A 42 3.21 0.56 3.73
C LEU A 42 3.70 -0.56 2.82
N TRP A 43 4.91 -1.05 3.07
CA TRP A 43 5.55 -2.07 2.25
C TRP A 43 5.39 -3.49 2.81
N ARG A 44 5.21 -4.46 1.92
CA ARG A 44 5.28 -5.90 2.17
C ARG A 44 6.17 -6.54 1.11
N LYS A 45 7.11 -7.41 1.51
CA LYS A 45 7.98 -8.10 0.55
C LYS A 45 7.17 -9.10 -0.29
N GLY A 46 7.45 -9.16 -1.59
CA GLY A 46 6.76 -10.05 -2.52
C GLY A 46 7.17 -11.54 -2.45
N GLY A 47 8.30 -11.84 -1.81
CA GLY A 47 8.83 -13.21 -1.72
C GLY A 47 9.75 -13.56 -2.89
N VAL A 48 10.05 -14.85 -3.07
CA VAL A 48 11.02 -15.33 -4.09
C VAL A 48 10.41 -15.31 -5.49
N ASP A 49 9.14 -15.67 -5.61
CA ASP A 49 8.38 -15.66 -6.87
C ASP A 49 7.01 -14.99 -6.60
N PRO A 50 6.94 -13.65 -6.68
CA PRO A 50 5.76 -12.89 -6.31
C PRO A 50 4.63 -13.08 -7.32
N VAL A 51 3.52 -13.68 -6.87
CA VAL A 51 2.27 -13.73 -7.63
C VAL A 51 1.48 -12.46 -7.35
N ILE A 52 1.25 -11.65 -8.39
CA ILE A 52 0.46 -10.42 -8.29
C ILE A 52 -1.03 -10.80 -8.29
N PRO A 53 -1.79 -10.54 -7.20
CA PRO A 53 -3.20 -10.90 -7.14
C PRO A 53 -4.05 -10.10 -8.13
N GLU A 54 -5.23 -10.62 -8.47
CA GLU A 54 -6.22 -9.89 -9.28
C GLU A 54 -6.62 -8.56 -8.59
N GLY A 55 -6.77 -7.50 -9.39
CA GLY A 55 -7.11 -6.17 -8.91
C GLY A 55 -5.93 -5.38 -8.35
N TYR A 56 -4.70 -5.93 -8.36
CA TYR A 56 -3.50 -5.15 -8.10
C TYR A 56 -3.04 -4.40 -9.36
N THR A 57 -2.58 -3.17 -9.18
CA THR A 57 -1.80 -2.47 -10.21
C THR A 57 -0.34 -2.90 -10.08
N SER A 58 0.42 -2.83 -11.18
CA SER A 58 1.84 -3.23 -11.18
C SER A 58 2.71 -2.33 -12.04
N GLU A 59 3.93 -2.08 -11.56
CA GLU A 59 5.05 -1.48 -12.29
C GLU A 59 6.26 -2.45 -12.33
#